data_AF-A0A699I458-F1
#
_entry.id   AF-A0A699I458-F1
#
_cell.length_a   1.000
_cell.length_b   1.000
_cell.length_c   1.000
_cell.angle_alpha   90.00
_cell.angle_beta   90.00
_cell.angle_gamma   90.00
#
_symmetry.space_group_name_H-M   'P 1'
#
loop_
_entity.id
_entity.type
_entity.pdbx_description
1 polymer ?
#
loop_
_entity_poly.entity_id
_entity_poly.type
_entity_poly.pdbx_seq_one_letter_code
_entity_poly.pdbx_strand_id
1 'polypeptide(L)'
;MKETGSMEKLTRQYLKEVVLRHGVPVSIILDRDNKFTSYFWQLLNKALALYGQKYRSPICWVEVGDAQLTGPKSVHITTEKIIQIKKHIQVARDRQKSYDDRRRKRLEFEVRDKVMLKVSSWKGVIRFDKRGKLNPRYIKPFKIFAKVGMLAYRLELPKQ
;
A
#
# COMPACT_ATOMS: atom_id res chain seq x y z
N MET A 1 26.36 10.13 8.00
CA MET A 1 27.08 10.20 6.70
C MET A 1 26.51 9.13 5.80
N LYS A 2 25.98 9.47 4.62
CA LYS A 2 25.47 8.46 3.67
C LYS A 2 26.66 7.90 2.88
N GLU A 3 26.80 6.58 2.85
CA GLU A 3 27.90 5.86 2.20
C GLU A 3 27.81 5.96 0.67
N THR A 4 28.26 7.08 0.09
CA THR A 4 28.34 7.28 -1.37
C THR A 4 29.25 6.24 -2.04
N GLY A 5 30.33 5.83 -1.37
CA GLY A 5 31.26 4.81 -1.87
C GLY A 5 30.65 3.41 -2.00
N SER A 6 29.61 3.08 -1.22
CA SER A 6 28.90 1.80 -1.32
C SER A 6 28.11 1.69 -2.64
N MET A 7 27.49 2.79 -3.07
CA MET A 7 26.66 2.82 -4.28
C MET A 7 27.48 2.84 -5.57
N GLU A 8 28.66 3.46 -5.57
CA GLU A 8 29.59 3.39 -6.69
C GLU A 8 30.12 1.97 -6.91
N LYS A 9 30.44 1.26 -5.82
CA LYS A 9 30.87 -0.14 -5.89
C LYS A 9 29.79 -1.04 -6.50
N LEU A 10 28.53 -0.87 -6.10
CA LEU A 10 27.39 -1.58 -6.69
C LEU A 10 27.22 -1.26 -8.18
N THR A 11 27.38 0.00 -8.57
CA THR A 11 27.26 0.43 -9.98
C THR A 11 28.34 -0.26 -10.83
N ARG A 12 29.59 -0.27 -10.35
CA ARG A 12 30.70 -0.95 -11.02
C ARG A 12 30.48 -2.46 -11.12
N GLN A 13 29.99 -3.07 -10.05
CA GLN A 13 29.71 -4.52 -10.04
C GLN A 13 28.58 -4.88 -11.01
N TYR A 14 27.51 -4.09 -11.07
CA TYR A 14 26.42 -4.27 -12.03
C TYR A 14 26.91 -4.15 -13.48
N LEU A 15 27.71 -3.12 -13.79
CA LEU A 15 28.27 -2.94 -15.14
C LEU A 15 29.18 -4.12 -15.53
N LYS A 16 30.03 -4.61 -14.61
CA LYS A 16 30.97 -5.70 -14.87
C LYS A 16 30.29 -7.06 -15.02
N GLU A 17 29.30 -7.35 -14.18
CA GLU A 17 28.67 -8.68 -14.14
C GLU A 17 27.48 -8.79 -15.08
N VAL A 18 26.71 -7.73 -15.27
CA VAL A 18 25.48 -7.76 -16.08
C VAL A 18 25.76 -7.18 -17.46
N VAL A 19 26.15 -5.90 -17.52
CA VAL A 19 26.23 -5.18 -18.80
C VAL A 19 27.35 -5.69 -19.69
N LEU A 20 28.53 -5.96 -19.12
CA LEU A 20 29.68 -6.46 -19.87
C LEU A 20 29.47 -7.90 -20.36
N ARG A 21 28.79 -8.75 -19.59
CA ARG A 21 28.62 -10.19 -19.92
C ARG A 21 27.40 -10.46 -20.80
N HIS A 22 26.30 -9.76 -20.55
CA HIS A 22 25.00 -10.03 -21.17
C HIS A 22 24.56 -8.92 -22.11
N GLY A 23 25.39 -7.89 -22.28
CA GLY A 23 25.00 -6.69 -22.99
C GLY A 23 24.05 -5.83 -22.18
N VAL A 24 23.59 -4.78 -22.82
CA VAL A 24 22.81 -3.72 -22.18
C VAL A 24 21.33 -4.14 -22.15
N PRO A 25 20.72 -4.44 -20.97
CA PRO A 25 19.31 -4.82 -20.91
C PRO A 25 18.38 -3.80 -21.56
N VAL A 26 17.34 -4.25 -22.26
CA VAL A 26 16.36 -3.34 -22.91
C VAL A 26 15.45 -2.66 -21.87
N SER A 27 15.19 -3.34 -20.75
CA SER A 27 14.40 -2.81 -19.64
C SER A 27 14.77 -3.51 -18.34
N ILE A 28 14.87 -2.76 -17.23
CA ILE A 28 15.14 -3.30 -15.90
C ILE A 28 13.87 -3.22 -15.07
N ILE A 29 13.28 -4.37 -14.73
CA ILE A 29 12.15 -4.45 -13.81
C ILE A 29 12.72 -4.63 -12.41
N LEU A 30 12.68 -3.57 -11.62
CA LEU A 30 13.13 -3.59 -10.22
C LEU A 30 11.97 -3.16 -9.33
N ASP A 31 11.81 -3.85 -8.21
CA ASP A 31 10.78 -3.55 -7.23
C ASP A 31 10.98 -2.11 -6.71
N ARG A 32 9.89 -1.42 -6.33
CA ARG A 32 9.83 0.04 -6.11
C ARG A 32 10.56 0.52 -4.85
N ASP A 33 11.75 0.02 -4.58
CA ASP A 33 12.58 0.42 -3.46
C ASP A 33 13.11 1.84 -3.67
N ASN A 34 13.19 2.62 -2.58
CA ASN A 34 13.82 3.95 -2.56
C ASN A 34 15.28 3.94 -3.04
N LYS A 35 15.92 2.76 -3.13
CA LYS A 35 17.24 2.55 -3.71
C LYS A 35 17.25 2.79 -5.23
N PHE A 36 16.14 2.58 -5.93
CA PHE A 36 16.06 2.79 -7.37
C PHE A 36 15.93 4.28 -7.73
N THR A 37 15.24 5.08 -6.91
CA THR A 37 15.28 6.56 -7.01
C THR A 37 16.53 7.18 -6.38
N SER A 38 17.52 6.37 -6.00
CA SER A 38 18.72 6.81 -5.29
C SER A 38 19.86 7.22 -6.22
N TYR A 39 20.96 7.68 -5.61
CA TYR A 39 22.22 8.04 -6.24
C TYR A 39 22.79 6.97 -7.18
N PHE A 40 22.53 5.68 -6.92
CA PHE A 40 22.95 4.59 -7.81
C PHE A 40 22.39 4.74 -9.23
N TRP A 41 21.12 5.13 -9.38
CA TRP A 41 20.51 5.24 -10.71
C TRP A 41 21.00 6.50 -11.45
N GLN A 42 21.36 7.55 -10.72
CA GLN A 42 22.02 8.71 -11.33
C GLN A 42 23.42 8.32 -11.85
N LEU A 43 24.18 7.57 -11.06
CA LEU A 43 25.52 7.08 -11.43
C LEU A 43 25.47 6.09 -12.60
N LEU A 44 24.56 5.13 -12.57
CA LEU A 44 24.41 4.12 -13.61
C LEU A 44 23.96 4.77 -14.93
N ASN A 45 23.00 5.70 -14.91
CA ASN A 45 22.62 6.46 -16.11
C ASN A 45 23.77 7.30 -16.65
N LYS A 46 24.52 7.98 -15.78
CA LYS A 46 25.69 8.77 -16.19
C LYS A 46 26.77 7.89 -16.81
N ALA A 47 27.02 6.71 -16.25
CA ALA A 47 27.99 5.76 -16.80
C ALA A 47 27.55 5.20 -18.15
N LEU A 48 26.28 4.82 -18.31
CA LEU A 48 25.74 4.28 -19.56
C LEU A 48 25.63 5.33 -20.66
N ALA A 49 25.35 6.59 -20.32
CA ALA A 49 25.33 7.71 -21.25
C ALA A 49 26.71 7.95 -21.91
N LEU A 50 27.82 7.68 -21.19
CA LEU A 50 29.17 7.76 -21.76
C LEU A 50 29.43 6.68 -22.83
N TYR A 51 28.73 5.55 -22.76
CA TYR A 51 28.79 4.49 -23.78
C TYR A 51 27.80 4.74 -24.94
N GLY A 52 27.16 5.91 -25.00
CA GLY A 52 26.29 6.30 -26.11
C GLY A 52 24.93 5.60 -26.17
N GLN A 53 24.58 4.77 -25.18
CA GLN A 53 23.30 4.07 -25.14
C GLN A 53 22.26 4.78 -24.28
N LYS A 54 21.12 5.11 -24.90
CA LYS A 54 19.93 5.65 -24.23
C LYS A 54 19.13 4.51 -23.60
N TYR A 55 18.78 4.64 -22.32
CA TYR A 55 17.93 3.69 -21.61
C TYR A 55 16.53 4.23 -21.34
N ARG A 56 15.51 3.36 -21.39
CA ARG A 56 14.15 3.66 -20.92
C ARG A 56 13.93 3.12 -19.51
N SER A 57 13.61 4.01 -18.58
CA SER A 57 13.22 3.64 -17.21
C SER A 57 11.72 3.30 -17.16
N PRO A 58 11.30 2.28 -16.40
CA PRO A 58 9.86 1.97 -16.23
C PRO A 58 9.06 3.11 -15.58
N ILE A 59 9.74 4.02 -14.88
CA ILE A 59 9.14 5.16 -14.16
C ILE A 59 9.02 6.40 -15.07
N CYS A 60 9.77 6.45 -16.17
CA CYS A 60 9.90 7.61 -17.02
C CYS A 60 9.81 7.20 -18.50
N TRP A 61 8.65 7.41 -19.09
CA TRP A 61 8.43 7.29 -20.54
C TRP A 61 8.93 8.53 -21.33
N VAL A 62 9.71 9.40 -20.71
CA VAL A 62 10.23 10.61 -21.35
C VAL A 62 11.73 10.44 -21.52
N GLU A 63 12.17 10.37 -22.78
CA GLU A 63 13.59 10.47 -23.10
C GLU A 63 14.11 11.79 -22.53
N VAL A 64 15.19 11.76 -21.74
CA VAL A 64 15.87 12.99 -21.30
C VAL A 64 16.49 13.61 -22.55
N GLY A 65 15.74 14.52 -23.17
CA GLY A 65 16.09 15.16 -24.45
C GLY A 65 14.89 15.39 -25.38
N ASP A 66 13.81 14.61 -25.27
CA ASP A 66 12.65 14.73 -26.16
C ASP A 66 11.58 15.64 -25.54
N ALA A 67 11.88 16.93 -25.48
CA ALA A 67 10.85 17.94 -25.36
C ALA A 67 10.14 18.12 -26.72
N GLN A 68 9.52 17.07 -27.26
CA GLN A 68 8.67 17.18 -28.46
C GLN A 68 7.84 15.91 -28.72
N LEU A 69 6.71 15.77 -28.03
CA LEU A 69 5.62 14.89 -28.46
C LEU A 69 4.26 15.56 -28.21
N THR A 70 4.07 16.77 -28.74
CA THR A 70 2.79 17.49 -28.59
C THR A 70 2.10 17.65 -29.94
N GLY A 71 1.76 16.52 -30.56
CA GLY A 71 0.71 16.49 -31.57
C GLY A 71 -0.65 16.32 -30.89
N PRO A 72 -1.73 17.01 -31.30
CA PRO A 72 -3.05 16.89 -30.66
C PRO A 72 -3.55 15.44 -30.61
N LYS A 73 -3.20 14.61 -31.61
CA LYS A 73 -3.57 13.19 -31.67
C LYS A 73 -2.98 12.34 -30.55
N SER A 74 -1.73 12.56 -30.13
CA SER A 74 -1.09 11.78 -29.06
C SER A 74 -1.70 12.12 -27.69
N VAL A 75 -2.01 13.40 -27.46
CA VAL A 75 -2.71 13.87 -26.24
C VAL A 75 -4.09 13.21 -26.13
N HIS A 76 -4.84 13.10 -27.23
CA HIS A 76 -6.16 12.46 -27.19
C HIS A 76 -6.04 10.96 -26.82
N ILE A 77 -5.12 10.23 -27.46
CA ILE A 77 -4.89 8.81 -27.17
C ILE A 77 -4.48 8.60 -25.71
N THR A 78 -3.65 9.49 -25.14
CA THR A 78 -3.25 9.36 -23.73
C THR A 78 -4.39 9.69 -22.79
N THR A 79 -5.22 10.69 -23.08
CA THR A 79 -6.41 10.99 -22.26
C THR A 79 -7.41 9.83 -22.23
N GLU A 80 -7.66 9.18 -23.36
CA GLU A 80 -8.53 8.01 -23.44
C GLU A 80 -8.01 6.85 -22.58
N LYS A 81 -6.71 6.57 -22.66
CA LYS A 81 -6.05 5.53 -21.83
C LYS A 81 -6.10 5.88 -20.34
N ILE A 82 -5.92 7.15 -19.98
CA ILE A 82 -6.03 7.60 -18.58
C ILE A 82 -7.45 7.36 -18.04
N ILE A 83 -8.47 7.64 -18.84
CA ILE A 83 -9.87 7.38 -18.47
C ILE A 83 -10.10 5.87 -18.26
N GLN A 84 -9.57 5.02 -19.15
CA GLN A 84 -9.66 3.57 -19.01
C GLN A 84 -8.97 3.06 -17.73
N ILE A 85 -7.76 3.55 -17.44
CA ILE A 85 -7.02 3.18 -16.22
C ILE A 85 -7.80 3.58 -14.97
N LYS A 86 -8.35 4.81 -14.93
CA LYS A 86 -9.19 5.26 -13.82
C LYS A 86 -10.41 4.36 -13.61
N LYS A 87 -11.09 3.97 -14.69
CA LYS A 87 -12.23 3.03 -14.64
C LYS A 87 -11.80 1.68 -14.05
N HIS A 88 -10.67 1.13 -14.50
CA HIS A 88 -10.19 -0.16 -14.01
C HIS A 88 -9.80 -0.13 -12.53
N ILE A 89 -9.16 0.96 -12.08
CA ILE A 89 -8.85 1.17 -10.65
C ILE A 89 -10.14 1.23 -9.82
N GLN A 90 -11.15 1.94 -10.32
CA GLN A 90 -12.43 2.05 -9.62
C GLN A 90 -13.11 0.69 -9.50
N VAL A 91 -13.20 -0.07 -10.59
CA VAL A 91 -13.76 -1.43 -10.60
C VAL A 91 -13.00 -2.36 -9.65
N ALA A 92 -11.66 -2.26 -9.59
CA ALA A 92 -10.87 -3.06 -8.66
C ALA A 92 -11.17 -2.70 -7.19
N ARG A 93 -11.28 -1.41 -6.87
CA ARG A 93 -11.67 -0.94 -5.52
C ARG A 93 -13.08 -1.39 -5.16
N ASP A 94 -14.02 -1.31 -6.08
CA ASP A 94 -15.42 -1.73 -5.86
C ASP A 94 -15.51 -3.24 -5.62
N ARG A 95 -14.73 -4.04 -6.35
CA ARG A 95 -14.60 -5.49 -6.10
C ARG A 95 -14.03 -5.78 -4.71
N GLN A 96 -12.96 -5.09 -4.33
CA GLN A 96 -12.36 -5.24 -3.00
C GLN A 96 -13.37 -4.91 -1.89
N LYS A 97 -14.06 -3.76 -2.02
CA LYS A 97 -15.13 -3.37 -1.11
C LYS A 97 -16.26 -4.40 -1.07
N SER A 98 -16.69 -4.91 -2.23
CA SER A 98 -17.71 -5.95 -2.29
C SER A 98 -17.27 -7.26 -1.61
N TYR A 99 -16.02 -7.67 -1.75
CA TYR A 99 -15.52 -8.88 -1.11
C TYR A 99 -15.46 -8.73 0.42
N ASP A 100 -15.00 -7.57 0.89
CA ASP A 100 -14.95 -7.25 2.31
C ASP A 100 -16.36 -7.14 2.91
N ASP A 101 -17.29 -6.47 2.23
CA ASP A 101 -18.64 -6.23 2.71
C ASP A 101 -19.52 -7.48 2.63
N ARG A 102 -19.32 -8.37 1.63
CA ARG A 102 -20.14 -9.61 1.47
C ARG A 102 -20.05 -10.54 2.68
N ARG A 103 -18.95 -10.49 3.46
CA ARG A 103 -18.78 -11.30 4.69
C ARG A 103 -19.10 -10.53 5.98
N ARG A 104 -19.43 -9.24 5.90
CA ARG A 104 -19.84 -8.42 7.05
C ARG A 104 -21.36 -8.46 7.16
N LYS A 105 -21.90 -9.06 8.22
CA LYS A 105 -23.30 -8.83 8.59
C LYS A 105 -23.43 -7.39 9.09
N ARG A 106 -24.42 -6.63 8.60
CA ARG A 106 -24.85 -5.40 9.25
C ARG A 106 -25.31 -5.78 10.66
N LEU A 107 -24.46 -5.53 11.64
CA LEU A 107 -24.72 -5.88 13.02
C LEU A 107 -25.48 -4.72 13.66
N GLU A 108 -26.79 -4.78 13.52
CA GLU A 108 -27.73 -3.86 14.15
C GLU A 108 -28.33 -4.58 15.35
N PHE A 109 -28.34 -3.90 16.50
CA PHE A 109 -28.92 -4.41 17.73
C PHE A 109 -30.08 -3.51 18.12
N GLU A 110 -31.11 -4.12 18.70
CA GLU A 110 -32.24 -3.39 19.24
C GLU A 110 -32.02 -3.04 20.71
N VAL A 111 -32.74 -2.02 21.17
CA VAL A 111 -32.79 -1.71 22.60
C VAL A 111 -33.41 -2.91 23.31
N ARG A 112 -32.82 -3.34 24.43
CA ARG A 112 -33.09 -4.57 25.20
C ARG A 112 -32.37 -5.84 24.73
N ASP A 113 -31.70 -5.84 23.59
CA ASP A 113 -30.84 -6.97 23.21
C ASP A 113 -29.68 -7.14 24.21
N LYS A 114 -29.24 -8.39 24.36
CA LYS A 114 -28.11 -8.78 25.20
C LYS A 114 -26.87 -9.00 24.33
N VAL A 115 -25.83 -8.20 24.55
CA VAL A 115 -24.56 -8.28 23.80
C VAL A 115 -23.38 -8.55 24.72
N MET A 116 -22.42 -9.34 24.25
CA MET A 116 -21.19 -9.60 24.99
C MET A 116 -20.13 -8.54 24.68
N LEU A 117 -19.48 -8.02 25.71
CA LEU A 117 -18.46 -6.99 25.56
C LEU A 117 -17.06 -7.61 25.40
N LYS A 118 -16.28 -7.15 24.43
CA LYS A 118 -14.92 -7.67 24.19
C LYS A 118 -13.95 -7.16 25.25
N VAL A 119 -13.15 -8.06 25.84
CA VAL A 119 -12.23 -7.76 26.95
C VAL A 119 -11.02 -6.93 26.51
N SER A 120 -10.56 -7.07 25.26
CA SER A 120 -9.33 -6.41 24.78
C SER A 120 -9.39 -4.88 24.86
N SER A 121 -10.57 -4.29 24.68
CA SER A 121 -10.80 -2.84 24.81
C SER A 121 -10.83 -2.35 26.25
N TRP A 122 -10.83 -3.25 27.24
CA TRP A 122 -11.05 -2.96 28.67
C TRP A 122 -9.86 -3.43 29.54
N LYS A 123 -8.72 -3.70 28.91
CA LYS A 123 -7.49 -4.15 29.58
C LYS A 123 -6.98 -3.06 30.54
N GLY A 124 -7.24 -3.21 31.83
CA GLY A 124 -6.83 -2.27 32.88
C GLY A 124 -7.99 -1.68 33.71
N VAL A 125 -9.23 -1.70 33.18
CA VAL A 125 -10.42 -1.18 33.88
C VAL A 125 -11.07 -2.26 34.76
N ILE A 126 -11.04 -3.52 34.30
CA ILE A 126 -11.59 -4.67 35.01
C ILE A 126 -10.47 -5.71 35.22
N ARG A 127 -10.27 -6.15 36.47
CA ARG A 127 -9.40 -7.28 36.80
C ARG A 127 -10.20 -8.57 36.69
N PHE A 128 -9.77 -9.48 35.81
CA PHE A 128 -10.30 -10.84 35.73
C PHE A 128 -9.42 -11.78 36.56
N ASP A 129 -10.02 -12.77 37.22
CA ASP A 129 -9.31 -13.73 38.07
C ASP A 129 -8.37 -14.64 37.27
N LYS A 130 -8.72 -14.93 36.02
CA LYS A 130 -7.89 -15.75 35.11
C LYS A 130 -6.87 -14.85 34.41
N ARG A 131 -5.60 -15.26 34.41
CA ARG A 131 -4.48 -14.60 33.72
C ARG A 131 -3.83 -15.55 32.71
N GLY A 132 -3.54 -15.05 31.49
CA GLY A 132 -2.83 -15.80 30.45
C GLY A 132 -3.74 -16.48 29.41
N LYS A 133 -3.38 -17.70 29.01
CA LYS A 133 -3.95 -18.45 27.86
C LYS A 133 -5.46 -18.72 27.96
N LEU A 134 -6.00 -18.77 29.17
CA LEU A 134 -7.42 -19.04 29.45
C LEU A 134 -8.25 -17.78 29.78
N ASN A 135 -7.75 -16.59 29.41
CA ASN A 135 -8.51 -15.37 29.62
C ASN A 135 -9.73 -15.32 28.71
N PRO A 136 -10.92 -14.96 29.23
CA PRO A 136 -12.10 -14.81 28.40
C PRO A 136 -11.88 -13.70 27.38
N ARG A 137 -12.29 -13.93 26.13
CA ARG A 137 -12.25 -12.88 25.08
C ARG A 137 -13.44 -11.91 25.18
N TYR A 138 -14.55 -12.37 25.77
CA TYR A 138 -15.78 -11.62 25.94
C TYR A 138 -16.30 -11.74 27.38
N ILE A 139 -16.97 -10.69 27.86
CA ILE A 139 -17.57 -10.59 29.18
C ILE A 139 -19.06 -10.95 29.09
N LYS A 140 -19.65 -11.27 30.25
CA LYS A 140 -21.08 -11.48 30.49
C LYS A 140 -21.97 -10.59 29.57
N PRO A 141 -23.14 -11.10 29.15
CA PRO A 141 -24.05 -10.33 28.33
C PRO A 141 -24.59 -9.10 29.08
N PHE A 142 -24.51 -7.93 28.43
CA PHE A 142 -25.07 -6.67 28.90
C PHE A 142 -26.27 -6.27 28.06
N LYS A 143 -27.25 -5.65 28.70
CA LYS A 143 -28.44 -5.15 28.02
C LYS A 143 -28.14 -3.80 27.36
N ILE A 144 -28.58 -3.62 26.12
CA ILE A 144 -28.55 -2.32 25.45
C ILE A 144 -29.67 -1.45 26.01
N PHE A 145 -29.30 -0.29 26.56
CA PHE A 145 -30.22 0.70 27.13
C PHE A 145 -30.68 1.73 26.09
N ALA A 146 -29.76 2.19 25.23
CA ALA A 146 -30.07 3.19 24.22
C ALA A 146 -29.14 3.08 23.01
N LYS A 147 -29.63 3.44 21.81
CA LYS A 147 -28.83 3.59 20.59
C LYS A 147 -28.37 5.05 20.47
N VAL A 148 -27.06 5.28 20.47
CA VAL A 148 -26.45 6.62 20.37
C VAL A 148 -26.14 6.97 18.91
N GLY A 149 -25.85 5.97 18.08
CA GLY A 149 -25.59 6.14 16.65
C GLY A 149 -25.79 4.85 15.87
N MET A 150 -25.48 4.86 14.57
CA MET A 150 -25.72 3.72 13.67
C MET A 150 -25.08 2.40 14.18
N LEU A 151 -23.88 2.48 14.79
CA LEU A 151 -23.15 1.34 15.34
C LEU A 151 -22.72 1.56 16.81
N ALA A 152 -23.29 2.56 17.49
CA ALA A 152 -22.91 2.94 18.85
C ALA A 152 -24.09 2.78 19.80
N TYR A 153 -23.89 2.00 20.87
CA TYR A 153 -24.92 1.62 21.83
C TYR A 153 -24.46 1.88 23.26
N ARG A 154 -25.36 2.35 24.12
CA ARG A 154 -25.16 2.45 25.57
C ARG A 154 -25.57 1.13 26.23
N LEU A 155 -24.66 0.57 27.01
CA LEU A 155 -24.87 -0.67 27.76
C LEU A 155 -25.16 -0.35 29.22
N GLU A 156 -26.03 -1.14 29.82
CA GLU A 156 -26.25 -1.13 31.27
C GLU A 156 -25.12 -1.92 31.94
N LEU A 157 -24.09 -1.18 32.39
CA LEU A 157 -22.95 -1.76 33.11
C LEU A 157 -23.20 -1.67 34.62
N PRO A 158 -22.71 -2.64 35.41
CA PRO A 158 -22.78 -2.57 36.86
C PRO A 158 -22.04 -1.33 37.34
N LYS A 159 -22.63 -0.64 38.33
CA LYS A 159 -21.94 0.44 39.05
C LYS A 159 -20.77 -0.19 39.82
N GLN A 160 -19.61 0.46 39.74
CA GLN A 160 -18.43 0.13 40.54
C GLN A 160 -18.66 0.44 42.02
#